data_AF-M1PKQ6-F1
#
_entry.id   AF-M1PKQ6-F1
#
_cell.length_a   1.000
_cell.length_b   1.000
_cell.length_c   1.000
_cell.angle_alpha   90.00
_cell.angle_beta   90.00
_cell.angle_gamma   90.00
#
_symmetry.space_group_name_H-M   'P 1'
#
loop_
_entity.id
_entity.type
_entity.pdbx_description
1 polymer ?
#
loop_
_entity_poly.entity_id
_entity_poly.type
_entity_poly.pdbx_seq_one_letter_code
_entity_poly.pdbx_strand_id
1 'polypeptide(L)'
;MKEMPTRGYPKRTEQNVMDSDGTVIFQQGKLSGGSDLTRKLAIKHCKPWLHLDMKKLSIDEAGEEIIGWVKKNQIETLNVAGKSASSDPEIYDIVFGVMGRVLIAT
;
A
#
# COMPACT_ATOMS: atom_id res chain seq x y z
N MET A 1 -14.88 -11.00 1.52
CA MET A 1 -14.43 -10.32 0.28
C MET A 1 -15.59 -10.27 -0.69
N LYS A 2 -15.99 -9.09 -1.16
CA LYS A 2 -17.12 -8.92 -2.09
C LYS A 2 -16.59 -8.47 -3.44
N GLU A 3 -16.81 -9.26 -4.49
CA GLU A 3 -16.37 -8.89 -5.83
C GLU A 3 -17.16 -7.68 -6.35
N MET A 4 -16.46 -6.77 -7.03
CA MET A 4 -17.03 -5.54 -7.55
C MET A 4 -17.67 -5.74 -8.94
N PRO A 5 -18.91 -5.29 -9.17
CA PRO A 5 -19.66 -5.57 -10.40
C PRO A 5 -19.21 -4.75 -11.63
N THR A 6 -18.19 -3.89 -11.52
CA THR A 6 -17.74 -3.05 -12.64
C THR A 6 -16.26 -3.19 -12.94
N ARG A 7 -15.92 -3.35 -14.22
CA ARG A 7 -14.53 -3.41 -14.76
C ARG A 7 -13.72 -2.11 -14.62
N GLY A 8 -14.27 -1.06 -14.03
CA GLY A 8 -13.62 0.25 -13.92
C GLY A 8 -12.54 0.27 -12.83
N TYR A 9 -11.27 0.39 -13.25
CA TYR A 9 -10.09 0.50 -12.39
C TYR A 9 -10.21 1.52 -11.22
N PRO A 10 -10.85 2.70 -11.38
CA PRO A 10 -10.94 3.69 -10.29
C PRO A 10 -11.85 3.25 -9.14
N LYS A 11 -12.98 2.57 -9.45
CA LYS A 11 -13.98 2.21 -8.44
C LYS A 11 -13.43 1.17 -7.48
N ARG A 12 -12.69 0.16 -7.98
CA ARG A 12 -12.10 -0.88 -7.11
C ARG A 12 -11.01 -0.33 -6.20
N THR A 13 -10.21 0.60 -6.72
CA THR A 13 -9.17 1.26 -5.91
C THR A 13 -9.81 2.07 -4.79
N GLU A 14 -10.88 2.82 -5.09
CA GLU A 14 -11.61 3.58 -4.07
C GLU A 14 -12.28 2.68 -3.04
N GLN A 15 -12.92 1.58 -3.47
CA GLN A 15 -13.55 0.64 -2.56
C GLN A 15 -12.54 -0.02 -1.61
N ASN A 16 -11.39 -0.48 -2.12
CA ASN A 16 -10.35 -1.07 -1.28
C ASN A 16 -9.80 -0.09 -0.25
N VAL A 17 -9.68 1.19 -0.59
CA VAL A 17 -9.28 2.24 0.36
C VAL A 17 -10.33 2.40 1.46
N MET A 18 -11.62 2.46 1.10
CA MET A 18 -12.71 2.63 2.07
C MET A 18 -12.86 1.42 3.01
N ASP A 19 -12.70 0.21 2.47
CA ASP A 19 -12.87 -1.07 3.18
C ASP A 19 -11.67 -1.43 4.08
N SER A 20 -10.58 -0.66 4.02
CA SER A 20 -9.38 -0.85 4.84
C SER A 20 -9.26 0.20 5.95
N ASP A 21 -8.55 -0.13 7.02
CA ASP A 21 -8.25 0.82 8.10
C ASP A 21 -7.09 1.75 7.72
N GLY A 22 -6.21 1.29 6.83
CA GLY A 22 -5.16 2.12 6.25
C GLY A 22 -4.61 1.54 4.95
N THR A 23 -3.95 2.39 4.16
CA THR A 23 -3.33 2.00 2.90
C THR A 23 -1.81 2.26 2.89
N VAL A 24 -1.02 1.21 2.70
CA VAL A 24 0.42 1.34 2.38
C VAL A 24 0.62 1.36 0.87
N ILE A 25 1.44 2.29 0.38
CA ILE A 25 1.74 2.48 -1.04
C ILE A 25 3.24 2.27 -1.26
N PHE A 26 3.59 1.18 -1.95
CA PHE A 26 4.95 0.86 -2.36
C PHE A 26 5.28 1.44 -3.73
N GLN A 27 6.47 1.99 -3.87
CA GLN A 27 6.96 2.47 -5.15
C GLN A 27 8.49 2.59 -5.19
N GLN A 28 9.07 2.46 -6.36
CA GLN A 28 10.44 2.88 -6.62
C GLN A 28 10.48 4.33 -7.15
N GLY A 29 10.82 5.30 -6.30
CA GLY A 29 10.89 6.72 -6.65
C GLY A 29 9.62 7.54 -6.37
N LYS A 30 9.43 8.65 -7.09
CA LYS A 30 8.34 9.61 -6.84
C LYS A 30 6.96 9.12 -7.30
N LEU A 31 5.92 9.42 -6.49
CA LEU A 31 4.52 9.08 -6.78
C LEU A 31 4.10 9.62 -8.14
N SER A 32 3.63 8.72 -9.01
CA SER A 32 3.17 9.05 -10.36
C SER A 32 2.00 8.16 -10.78
N GLY A 33 1.12 8.68 -11.63
CA GLY A 33 0.02 7.92 -12.24
C GLY A 33 -0.95 7.29 -11.22
N GLY A 34 -1.21 5.98 -11.36
CA GLY A 34 -2.19 5.24 -10.55
C GLY A 34 -1.90 5.20 -9.04
N SER A 35 -0.64 5.29 -8.61
CA SER A 35 -0.27 5.34 -7.19
C SER A 35 -0.69 6.67 -6.54
N ASP A 36 -0.71 7.75 -7.31
CA ASP A 36 -1.17 9.06 -6.85
C ASP A 36 -2.70 9.11 -6.67
N LEU A 37 -3.44 8.34 -7.49
CA LEU A 37 -4.88 8.16 -7.32
C LEU A 37 -5.21 7.52 -5.97
N THR A 38 -4.51 6.43 -5.59
CA THR A 38 -4.74 5.77 -4.29
C THR A 38 -4.50 6.72 -3.12
N ARG A 39 -3.42 7.52 -3.15
CA ARG A 39 -3.17 8.56 -2.14
C ARG A 39 -4.31 9.59 -2.08
N LYS A 40 -4.74 10.11 -3.24
CA LYS A 40 -5.84 11.09 -3.31
C LYS A 40 -7.14 10.52 -2.73
N LEU A 41 -7.42 9.25 -2.96
CA LEU A 41 -8.59 8.56 -2.42
C LEU A 41 -8.49 8.37 -0.90
N ALA A 42 -7.31 7.99 -0.37
CA ALA A 42 -7.10 7.89 1.07
C ALA A 42 -7.32 9.24 1.77
N ILE A 43 -6.78 10.33 1.21
CA ILE A 43 -7.01 11.70 1.71
C ILE A 43 -8.50 12.06 1.65
N LYS A 44 -9.16 11.80 0.51
CA LYS A 44 -10.59 12.10 0.31
C LYS A 44 -11.48 11.43 1.36
N HIS A 45 -11.16 10.21 1.75
CA HIS A 45 -11.94 9.41 2.71
C HIS A 45 -11.40 9.46 4.14
N CYS A 46 -10.46 10.37 4.42
CA CYS A 46 -9.81 10.52 5.73
C CYS A 46 -9.21 9.20 6.27
N LYS A 47 -8.68 8.35 5.38
CA LYS A 47 -8.02 7.09 5.76
C LYS A 47 -6.52 7.33 5.94
N PRO A 48 -5.90 6.78 7.01
CA PRO A 48 -4.45 6.74 7.16
C PRO A 48 -3.78 6.14 5.92
N TRP A 49 -2.66 6.72 5.51
CA TRP A 49 -1.84 6.16 4.44
C TRP A 49 -0.34 6.32 4.73
N LEU A 50 0.44 5.40 4.20
CA LEU A 50 1.90 5.38 4.29
C LEU A 50 2.49 5.18 2.90
N HIS A 51 3.49 5.98 2.54
CA HIS A 51 4.21 5.81 1.27
C HIS A 51 5.64 5.38 1.53
N LEU A 52 6.05 4.29 0.90
CA LEU A 52 7.38 3.72 1.00
C LEU A 52 8.09 3.84 -0.35
N ASP A 53 9.11 4.69 -0.38
CA ASP A 53 10.01 4.81 -1.52
C ASP A 53 11.15 3.80 -1.38
N MET A 54 11.01 2.67 -2.08
CA MET A 54 11.95 1.55 -2.02
C MET A 54 13.30 1.84 -2.69
N LYS A 55 13.49 3.03 -3.28
CA LYS A 55 14.85 3.50 -3.65
C LYS A 55 15.62 4.08 -2.47
N LYS A 56 14.96 4.33 -1.34
CA LYS A 56 15.53 4.99 -0.16
C LYS A 56 15.54 4.10 1.08
N LEU A 57 14.73 3.06 1.09
CA LEU A 57 14.54 2.16 2.21
C LEU A 57 14.99 0.77 1.80
N SER A 58 15.71 0.10 2.71
CA SER A 58 15.88 -1.33 2.69
C SER A 58 14.57 -2.05 3.03
N ILE A 59 14.54 -3.37 2.81
CA ILE A 59 13.40 -4.22 3.17
C ILE A 59 13.12 -4.14 4.68
N ASP A 60 14.17 -4.12 5.51
CA ASP A 60 14.04 -4.14 6.96
C ASP A 60 13.52 -2.79 7.49
N GLU A 61 14.08 -1.67 7.01
CA GLU A 61 13.59 -0.32 7.34
C GLU A 61 12.13 -0.12 6.93
N ALA A 62 11.76 -0.56 5.72
CA ALA A 62 10.37 -0.50 5.26
C ALA A 62 9.42 -1.35 6.12
N GLY A 63 9.87 -2.52 6.58
CA GLY A 63 9.10 -3.37 7.50
C GLY A 63 8.88 -2.70 8.85
N GLU A 64 9.93 -2.12 9.44
CA GLU A 64 9.85 -1.41 10.72
C GLU A 64 8.91 -0.19 10.64
N GLU A 65 9.01 0.59 9.57
CA GLU A 65 8.12 1.72 9.29
C GLU A 65 6.65 1.28 9.23
N ILE A 66 6.33 0.18 8.54
CA ILE A 66 4.97 -0.36 8.49
C ILE A 66 4.50 -0.80 9.87
N ILE A 67 5.31 -1.56 10.61
CA ILE A 67 4.94 -2.08 11.93
C ILE A 67 4.64 -0.92 12.89
N GLY A 68 5.51 0.09 12.94
CA GLY A 68 5.32 1.27 13.76
C GLY A 68 4.07 2.05 13.38
N TRP A 69 3.84 2.24 12.08
CA TRP A 69 2.67 2.94 11.57
C TRP A 69 1.36 2.18 11.81
N VAL A 70 1.33 0.86 11.61
CA VAL A 70 0.17 -0.01 11.88
C VAL A 70 -0.21 0.06 13.35
N LYS A 71 0.76 -0.10 14.25
CA LYS A 71 0.52 -0.02 15.71
C LYS A 71 0.01 1.36 16.13
N LYS A 72 0.63 2.43 15.62
CA LYS A 72 0.24 3.82 15.93
C LYS A 72 -1.19 4.16 15.50
N ASN A 73 -1.63 3.63 14.36
CA ASN A 73 -2.94 3.94 13.78
C ASN A 73 -4.01 2.86 14.06
N GLN A 74 -3.67 1.81 14.83
CA GLN A 74 -4.57 0.69 15.15
C GLN A 74 -5.17 0.05 13.89
N ILE A 75 -4.34 -0.21 12.89
CA ILE A 75 -4.77 -0.78 11.60
C ILE A 75 -4.93 -2.29 11.74
N GLU A 76 -6.15 -2.81 11.56
CA GLU A 76 -6.42 -4.25 11.55
C GLU A 76 -6.52 -4.79 10.11
N THR A 77 -7.10 -4.01 9.20
CA THR A 77 -7.21 -4.31 7.78
C THR A 77 -6.32 -3.37 6.96
N LEU A 78 -5.21 -3.91 6.44
CA LEU A 78 -4.25 -3.16 5.64
C LEU A 78 -4.48 -3.35 4.13
N ASN A 79 -4.72 -2.27 3.39
CA ASN A 79 -4.68 -2.28 1.94
C ASN A 79 -3.24 -2.03 1.45
N VAL A 80 -2.76 -2.86 0.52
CA VAL A 80 -1.43 -2.75 -0.09
C VAL A 80 -1.57 -2.32 -1.54
N ALA A 81 -0.99 -1.17 -1.89
CA ALA A 81 -1.04 -0.61 -3.23
C ALA A 81 0.37 -0.29 -3.76
N GLY A 82 0.48 -0.14 -5.08
CA GLY A 82 1.74 0.20 -5.75
C GLY A 82 1.65 0.05 -7.26
N LYS A 83 2.77 0.26 -7.95
CA LYS A 83 2.87 -0.10 -9.37
C LYS A 83 2.81 -1.63 -9.50
N SER A 84 2.15 -2.11 -10.54
CA SER A 84 2.14 -3.54 -10.83
C SER A 84 3.53 -4.01 -11.28
N ALA A 85 3.85 -5.29 -11.05
CA ALA A 85 5.09 -5.92 -11.51
C ALA A 85 5.29 -5.80 -13.03
N SER A 86 4.20 -5.76 -13.80
CA SER A 86 4.23 -5.51 -15.24
C SER A 86 4.81 -4.14 -15.63
N SER A 87 4.90 -3.20 -14.70
CA SER A 87 5.46 -1.87 -14.88
C SER A 87 6.74 -1.64 -14.07
N ASP A 88 7.09 -2.56 -13.18
CA ASP A 88 8.28 -2.54 -12.32
C ASP A 88 8.59 -3.99 -11.87
N PRO A 89 9.39 -4.76 -12.63
CA PRO A 89 9.54 -6.19 -12.40
C PRO A 89 10.08 -6.56 -11.01
N GLU A 90 10.89 -5.69 -10.42
CA GLU A 90 11.55 -5.92 -9.12
C GLU A 90 10.63 -5.61 -7.93
N ILE A 91 9.56 -4.82 -8.13
CA ILE A 91 8.71 -4.38 -7.02
C ILE A 91 7.98 -5.54 -6.33
N TYR A 92 7.71 -6.63 -7.05
CA TYR A 92 7.01 -7.77 -6.48
C TYR A 92 7.82 -8.44 -5.37
N ASP A 93 9.08 -8.78 -5.66
CA ASP A 93 9.97 -9.44 -4.70
C ASP A 93 10.28 -8.54 -3.51
N ILE A 94 10.41 -7.23 -3.75
CA ILE A 94 10.60 -6.23 -2.69
C ILE A 94 9.38 -6.21 -1.76
N VAL A 95 8.17 -6.06 -2.30
CA VAL A 95 6.93 -6.03 -1.51
C VAL A 95 6.75 -7.34 -0.76
N PHE A 96 7.02 -8.47 -1.40
CA PHE A 96 6.95 -9.78 -0.76
C PHE A 96 7.91 -9.89 0.43
N GLY A 97 9.17 -9.46 0.26
CA GLY A 97 10.16 -9.45 1.34
C GLY A 97 9.76 -8.55 2.51
N VAL A 98 9.27 -7.34 2.23
CA VAL A 98 8.82 -6.39 3.26
C VAL A 98 7.63 -6.97 4.03
N MET A 99 6.60 -7.45 3.31
CA MET A 99 5.41 -7.99 3.96
C MET A 99 5.70 -9.28 4.73
N GLY A 100 6.67 -10.09 4.28
CA GLY A 100 7.17 -11.24 5.03
C GLY A 100 7.73 -10.83 6.40
N ARG A 101 8.51 -9.73 6.48
CA ARG A 101 9.00 -9.19 7.76
C ARG A 101 7.87 -8.67 8.64
N VAL A 102 6.89 -7.96 8.06
CA VAL A 102 5.75 -7.41 8.80
C VAL A 102 4.91 -8.52 9.45
N LEU A 103 4.59 -9.58 8.70
CA LEU A 103 3.72 -10.66 9.18
C LEU A 103 4.38 -11.60 10.20
N ILE A 104 5.72 -11.67 10.25
CA ILE A 104 6.45 -12.47 11.24
C ILE A 104 6.58 -11.70 12.58
N ALA A 105 6.48 -10.38 12.55
CA ALA A 105 6.70 -9.50 13.70
C ALA A 105 5.43 -9.10 14.48
N THR A 106 4.26 -9.53 14.03
CA THR A 106 2.95 -9.31 14.65
C THR A 106 2.40 -10.61 15.22
#